data_AF-A0A971MWT4-F1
#
_entry.id   AF-A0A971MWT4-F1
#
_cell.length_a   1.000
_cell.length_b   1.000
_cell.length_c   1.000
_cell.angle_alpha   90.00
_cell.angle_beta   90.00
_cell.angle_gamma   90.00
#
_symmetry.space_group_name_H-M   'P 1'
#
loop_
_entity.id
_entity.type
_entity.pdbx_description
1 polymer ?
#
loop_
_entity_poly.entity_id
_entity_poly.type
_entity_poly.pdbx_seq_one_letter_code
_entity_poly.pdbx_strand_id
1 'polypeptide(L)' 'MPIFVYIDRNDNILVNEMATHRILKYSPQCELIDSWGGKGSEDGKFNIPRSLV' A
#
# COMPACT_ATOMS: atom_id res chain seq x y z
N MET A 1 -5.18 5.88 13.89
CA MET A 1 -5.50 5.35 12.54
C MET A 1 -4.76 4.04 12.38
N PRO A 2 -5.41 2.92 12.03
CA PRO A 2 -4.72 1.64 11.89
C PRO A 2 -3.81 1.65 10.64
N ILE A 3 -2.62 1.07 10.77
CA ILE A 3 -1.76 0.71 9.66
C ILE A 3 -2.09 -0.74 9.32
N PHE A 4 -2.34 -1.03 8.04
CA PHE A 4 -2.53 -2.39 7.56
C PHE A 4 -1.25 -2.91 6.95
N VAL A 5 -0.89 -4.15 7.31
CA VAL A 5 0.24 -4.89 6.75
C VAL A 5 -0.29 -6.22 6.22
N TYR A 6 0.05 -6.54 4.99
CA TYR A 6 -0.30 -7.79 4.33
C TYR A 6 0.97 -8.43 3.75
N ILE A 7 1.04 -9.76 3.78
CA ILE A 7 2.13 -10.52 3.17
C ILE A 7 1.58 -11.25 1.94
N ASP A 8 2.17 -11.02 0.77
CA ASP A 8 1.79 -11.73 -0.46
C ASP A 8 2.40 -13.15 -0.54
N ARG A 9 2.02 -13.93 -1.55
CA ARG A 9 2.50 -15.31 -1.74
C ARG A 9 4.01 -15.42 -2.02
N ASN A 10 4.68 -14.31 -2.29
CA ASN A 10 6.11 -14.23 -2.55
C ASN A 10 6.85 -13.58 -1.36
N ASP A 11 6.24 -13.57 -0.17
CA ASP A 11 6.74 -12.95 1.06
C ASP A 11 6.99 -11.43 0.98
N ASN A 12 6.42 -10.75 -0.01
CA ASN A 12 6.51 -9.30 -0.08
C ASN A 12 5.57 -8.66 0.95
N ILE A 13 6.02 -7.56 1.53
CA ILE A 13 5.31 -6.82 2.55
C ILE A 13 4.56 -5.67 1.89
N LEU A 14 3.24 -5.68 1.97
CA LEU A 14 2.39 -4.59 1.51
C LEU A 14 1.96 -3.76 2.72
N VAL A 15 2.25 -2.45 2.69
CA VAL A 15 1.93 -1.50 3.74
C VAL A 15 0.96 -0.45 3.19
N ASN A 16 -0.13 -0.22 3.90
CA ASN A 16 -1.06 0.86 3.60
C ASN A 16 -0.59 2.16 4.27
N GLU A 17 -0.04 3.08 3.47
CA GLU A 17 0.37 4.40 3.90
C GLU A 17 -0.81 5.38 3.80
N MET A 18 -1.63 5.40 4.84
CA MET A 18 -2.88 6.17 4.86
C MET A 18 -2.68 7.70 4.78
N ALA A 19 -1.52 8.22 5.19
CA ALA A 19 -1.24 9.66 5.13
C ALA A 19 -1.07 10.16 3.68
N THR A 20 -0.51 9.32 2.82
CA THR A 20 -0.28 9.63 1.41
C THR A 20 -1.31 8.97 0.50
N HIS A 21 -2.19 8.14 1.07
CA HIS A 21 -3.15 7.29 0.38
C HIS A 21 -2.49 6.32 -0.61
N ARG A 22 -1.30 5.83 -0.26
CA ARG A 22 -0.50 4.93 -1.11
C ARG A 22 -0.44 3.55 -0.50
N ILE A 23 -0.25 2.57 -1.37
CA ILE A 23 0.19 1.24 -0.99
C ILE A 23 1.65 1.13 -1.38
N LEU A 24 2.46 0.69 -0.43
CA LEU A 24 3.89 0.45 -0.62
C LEU A 24 4.13 -1.05 -0.60
N LYS A 25 4.87 -1.56 -1.57
CA LYS A 25 5.29 -2.96 -1.64
C LYS A 25 6.79 -3.05 -1.38
N TYR A 26 7.15 -3.82 -0.38
CA TYR A 26 8.54 -4.09 0.00
C TYR A 26 8.89 -5.56 -0.25
N SER A 27 10.16 -5.81 -0.56
CA SER A 27 10.73 -7.15 -0.57
C SER A 27 10.81 -7.72 0.86
N PRO A 28 11.02 -9.04 1.01
CA PRO A 28 11.33 -9.63 2.32
C PRO A 28 12.57 -9.02 2.99
N GLN A 29 13.47 -8.42 2.20
CA GLN A 29 14.66 -7.71 2.66
C GLN A 29 14.39 -6.24 3.02
N CYS A 30 13.11 -5.83 3.11
CA CYS A 30 12.67 -4.47 3.39
C CYS A 30 13.10 -3.42 2.35
N GLU A 31 13.34 -3.84 1.11
CA GLU A 31 13.62 -2.92 0.00
C GLU A 31 12.32 -2.52 -0.70
N LEU A 32 12.13 -1.24 -1.00
CA LEU A 32 10.92 -0.78 -1.72
C LEU A 32 10.96 -1.30 -3.16
N ILE A 33 10.01 -2.16 -3.51
CA ILE A 33 9.85 -2.72 -4.86
C ILE A 33 8.97 -1.79 -5.69
N ASP A 34 7.85 -1.35 -5.12
CA ASP A 34 6.84 -0.58 -5.84
C ASP A 34 5.98 0.28 -4.91
N SER A 35 5.33 1.29 -5.48
CA SER A 35 4.32 2.09 -4.80
C SER A 35 3.26 2.59 -5.77
N TRP A 36 1.99 2.46 -5.40
CA TRP A 36 0.87 2.97 -6.18
C TRP A 36 -0.17 3.61 -5.27
N GLY A 37 -1.15 4.29 -5.86
CA GLY A 37 -2.12 5.09 -5.12
C GLY A 37 -1.81 6.58 -5.12
N GLY A 38 -2.29 7.25 -4.08
CA GLY A 38 -2.28 8.69 -3.91
C GLY A 38 -3.69 9.24 -3.81
N LYS A 39 -3.83 10.39 -3.15
CA LYS A 39 -5.11 11.09 -3.04
C LYS A 39 -5.60 11.52 -4.44
N GLY A 40 -6.84 11.23 -4.78
CA GLY A 40 -7.42 11.63 -6.06
C GLY A 40 -8.66 10.82 -6.44
N SER A 41 -9.30 11.22 -7.54
CA SER A 41 -10.49 10.59 -8.12
C SER A 41 -10.22 9.92 -9.47
N GLU A 42 -8.96 9.89 -9.90
CA GLU A 42 -8.53 9.24 -11.14
C GLU A 42 -8.28 7.74 -10.91
N ASP A 43 -8.21 6.98 -12.00
CA ASP A 43 -7.91 5.54 -11.94
C ASP A 43 -6.59 5.29 -11.20
N GLY A 44 -6.64 4.41 -10.21
CA GLY A 44 -5.49 4.10 -9.36
C GLY A 44 -5.24 5.09 -8.21
N LYS A 45 -6.13 6.06 -7.95
CA LYS A 45 -6.08 6.95 -6.77
C LYS A 45 -7.11 6.55 -5.71
N PHE A 46 -6.77 6.78 -4.44
CA PHE A 46 -7.62 6.47 -3.29
C PHE A 46 -7.85 7.72 -2.45
N ASN A 47 -9.11 8.06 -2.17
CA ASN A 47 -9.41 9.19 -1.28
C ASN A 47 -9.26 8.83 0.20
N ILE A 48 -9.41 7.54 0.57
CA ILE A 48 -9.06 6.91 1.87
C ILE A 48 -8.94 5.40 1.62
N PRO A 49 -7.76 4.77 1.69
CA PRO A 49 -7.64 3.31 1.56
C PRO A 49 -8.15 2.64 2.84
N ARG A 50 -9.45 2.37 2.96
CA ARG A 50 -10.05 1.75 4.17
C ARG A 50 -9.91 0.23 4.22
N SER A 51 -9.61 -0.44 3.11
CA SER A 51 -9.38 -1.90 3.07
C SER A 51 -8.78 -2.29 1.71
N LEU A 52 -7.84 -3.23 1.75
CA LEU A 52 -7.46 -4.06 0.61
C LEU A 52 -8.30 -5.34 0.71
N VAL A 53 -9.07 -5.67 -0.34
CA VAL A 53 -9.78 -6.95 -0.49
C VAL A 53 -9.02 -7.86 -1.44
#